data_AF-H6WBA6-F1
#
_entry.id   AF-H6WBA6-F1
#
_cell.length_a   1.000
_cell.length_b   1.000
_cell.length_c   1.000
_cell.angle_alpha   90.00
_cell.angle_beta   90.00
_cell.angle_gamma   90.00
#
_symmetry.space_group_name_H-M   'P 1'
#
loop_
_entity.id
_entity.type
_entity.pdbx_description
1 polymer ?
#
loop_
_entity_poly.entity_id
_entity_poly.type
_entity_poly.pdbx_seq_one_letter_code
_entity_poly.pdbx_strand_id
1 'polypeptide(L)'
;MSTVEDVPDTAMYKRFGHLKGKDVKTVSETIKSFCIQYQKPILPQYRTMINDVLQSTHLNVVNGCFIYDAMFGYGFYSLFYKLMKAYPGTGEADLIYAAMVTSLDMEPEKLKEDHETISKLIENMTRADLENSFKGENQNLLSEISSNIKADEFYLYTKTWGIGLIEAMDKVGIPLTEENIESLANMIGFSPIKARQDLVQYKDVLDKVAQAEQLFKEIEIREKKKMAERLEEKAKRALEAAKKAEESQ
;
A
#
# COMPACT_ATOMS: atom_id res chain seq x y z
N MET A 1 -22.73 -47.48 7.36
CA MET A 1 -21.42 -47.31 8.03
C MET A 1 -21.12 -45.82 8.00
N SER A 2 -21.33 -45.13 9.11
CA SER A 2 -21.02 -43.71 9.27
C SER A 2 -19.50 -43.57 9.25
N THR A 3 -18.93 -42.98 8.22
CA THR A 3 -17.53 -42.57 8.22
C THR A 3 -17.39 -41.49 9.28
N VAL A 4 -16.85 -41.85 10.44
CA VAL A 4 -16.31 -40.86 11.38
C VAL A 4 -15.21 -40.15 10.59
N GLU A 5 -15.44 -38.90 10.17
CA GLU A 5 -14.37 -38.10 9.58
C GLU A 5 -13.22 -38.11 10.59
N ASP A 6 -12.06 -38.58 10.16
CA ASP A 6 -10.85 -38.62 10.99
C ASP A 6 -10.39 -37.18 11.16
N VAL A 7 -10.93 -36.53 12.19
CA VAL A 7 -10.70 -35.12 12.49
C VAL A 7 -9.27 -34.98 13.06
N PRO A 8 -8.37 -34.24 12.38
CA PRO A 8 -7.00 -34.10 12.86
C PRO A 8 -6.95 -33.40 14.23
N ASP A 9 -6.22 -34.00 15.20
CA ASP A 9 -6.02 -33.43 16.54
C ASP A 9 -4.81 -32.46 16.59
N THR A 10 -4.73 -31.52 15.64
CA THR A 10 -3.66 -30.52 15.58
C THR A 10 -4.12 -29.18 16.12
N ALA A 11 -3.21 -28.36 16.65
CA ALA A 11 -3.53 -27.00 17.13
C ALA A 11 -4.16 -26.14 16.02
N MET A 12 -3.67 -26.27 14.78
CA MET A 12 -4.22 -25.61 13.60
C MET A 12 -5.68 -26.02 13.35
N TYR A 13 -5.99 -27.31 13.41
CA TYR A 13 -7.37 -27.78 13.19
C TYR A 13 -8.30 -27.38 14.34
N LYS A 14 -7.81 -27.42 15.59
CA LYS A 14 -8.59 -26.95 16.75
C LYS A 14 -9.03 -25.50 16.59
N ARG A 15 -8.14 -24.63 16.07
CA ARG A 15 -8.42 -23.21 15.89
C ARG A 15 -9.21 -22.91 14.61
N PHE A 16 -8.79 -23.47 13.47
CA PHE A 16 -9.31 -23.09 12.15
C PHE A 16 -10.13 -24.16 11.44
N GLY A 17 -10.32 -25.35 12.04
CA GLY A 17 -11.08 -26.44 11.43
C GLY A 17 -12.50 -26.06 11.05
N HIS A 18 -13.12 -25.14 11.80
CA HIS A 18 -14.44 -24.57 11.52
C HIS A 18 -14.49 -23.71 10.24
N LEU A 19 -13.34 -23.33 9.66
CA LEU A 19 -13.23 -22.62 8.39
C LEU A 19 -13.12 -23.56 7.19
N LYS A 20 -12.90 -24.88 7.40
CA LYS A 20 -12.77 -25.86 6.32
C LYS A 20 -14.04 -25.88 5.47
N GLY A 21 -13.87 -25.66 4.16
CA GLY A 21 -14.97 -25.69 3.20
C GLY A 21 -15.92 -24.49 3.28
N LYS A 22 -15.61 -23.46 4.09
CA LYS A 22 -16.33 -22.19 4.00
C LYS A 22 -16.06 -21.54 2.66
N ASP A 23 -17.10 -20.98 2.08
CA ASP A 23 -16.98 -20.18 0.88
C ASP A 23 -16.22 -18.88 1.20
N VAL A 24 -15.21 -18.59 0.39
CA VAL A 24 -14.37 -17.40 0.54
C VAL A 24 -14.45 -16.61 -0.75
N LYS A 25 -14.57 -15.28 -0.60
CA LYS A 25 -14.54 -14.37 -1.73
C LYS A 25 -13.30 -14.65 -2.57
N THR A 26 -13.48 -14.70 -3.88
CA THR A 26 -12.40 -14.98 -4.83
C THR A 26 -11.67 -13.70 -5.23
N VAL A 27 -10.46 -13.87 -5.76
CA VAL A 27 -9.69 -12.77 -6.37
C VAL A 27 -10.50 -12.11 -7.49
N SER A 28 -11.19 -12.90 -8.31
CA SER A 28 -12.01 -12.39 -9.43
C SER A 28 -13.19 -11.54 -8.96
N GLU A 29 -13.85 -11.92 -7.86
CA GLU A 29 -14.92 -11.12 -7.25
C GLU A 29 -14.40 -9.81 -6.66
N THR A 30 -13.22 -9.83 -6.07
CA THR A 30 -12.53 -8.62 -5.57
C THR A 30 -12.21 -7.66 -6.72
N ILE A 31 -11.63 -8.16 -7.82
CA ILE A 31 -11.35 -7.36 -9.02
C ILE A 31 -12.66 -6.81 -9.61
N LYS A 32 -13.71 -7.62 -9.68
CA LYS A 32 -15.02 -7.18 -10.16
C LYS A 32 -15.59 -6.07 -9.28
N SER A 33 -15.51 -6.21 -7.95
CA SER A 33 -15.93 -5.17 -7.01
C SER A 33 -15.15 -3.88 -7.21
N PHE A 34 -13.82 -3.97 -7.37
CA PHE A 34 -12.97 -2.81 -7.66
C PHE A 34 -13.39 -2.10 -8.95
N CYS A 35 -13.64 -2.82 -10.04
CA CYS A 35 -14.09 -2.22 -11.31
C CYS A 35 -15.50 -1.61 -11.23
N ILE A 36 -16.38 -2.13 -10.37
CA ILE A 36 -17.71 -1.54 -10.13
C ILE A 36 -17.56 -0.19 -9.40
N GLN A 37 -16.65 -0.14 -8.42
CA GLN A 37 -16.42 1.05 -7.58
C GLN A 37 -15.59 2.13 -8.29
N TYR A 38 -14.59 1.74 -9.09
CA TYR A 38 -13.79 2.64 -9.90
C TYR A 38 -13.97 2.33 -11.39
N GLN A 39 -14.89 3.07 -12.02
CA GLN A 39 -15.29 2.85 -13.42
C GLN A 39 -14.39 3.56 -14.44
N LYS A 40 -13.43 4.37 -13.99
CA LYS A 40 -12.51 5.09 -14.87
C LYS A 40 -11.34 4.20 -15.27
N PRO A 41 -10.76 4.38 -16.47
CA PRO A 41 -9.56 3.64 -16.86
C PRO A 41 -8.36 4.01 -15.99
N ILE A 42 -7.74 3.00 -15.39
CA ILE A 42 -6.44 3.15 -14.73
C ILE A 42 -5.35 3.24 -15.80
N LEU A 43 -4.44 4.18 -15.61
CA LEU A 43 -3.30 4.37 -16.49
C LEU A 43 -2.47 3.07 -16.59
N PRO A 44 -2.10 2.64 -17.81
CA PRO A 44 -1.38 1.37 -18.00
C PRO A 44 -0.13 1.20 -17.13
N GLN A 45 0.58 2.31 -16.85
CA GLN A 45 1.79 2.34 -16.03
C GLN A 45 1.54 1.92 -14.57
N TYR A 46 0.33 2.15 -14.03
CA TYR A 46 -0.04 1.81 -12.65
C TYR A 46 -0.86 0.53 -12.54
N ARG A 47 -1.45 0.06 -13.65
CA ARG A 47 -2.39 -1.08 -13.64
C ARG A 47 -1.77 -2.33 -13.01
N THR A 48 -0.57 -2.73 -13.43
CA THR A 48 0.09 -3.93 -12.89
C THR A 48 0.32 -3.79 -11.39
N MET A 49 0.84 -2.64 -10.96
CA MET A 49 1.16 -2.37 -9.56
C MET A 49 -0.08 -2.34 -8.66
N ILE A 50 -1.15 -1.68 -9.09
CA ILE A 50 -2.44 -1.66 -8.38
C ILE A 50 -3.03 -3.07 -8.31
N ASN A 51 -2.98 -3.82 -9.41
CA ASN A 51 -3.47 -5.19 -9.43
C ASN A 51 -2.65 -6.11 -8.50
N ASP A 52 -1.33 -5.95 -8.44
CA ASP A 52 -0.46 -6.73 -7.56
C ASP A 52 -0.78 -6.46 -6.08
N VAL A 53 -0.94 -5.19 -5.70
CA VAL A 53 -1.36 -4.80 -4.35
C VAL A 53 -2.75 -5.38 -4.05
N LEU A 54 -3.75 -5.16 -4.92
CA LEU A 54 -5.11 -5.65 -4.70
C LEU A 54 -5.16 -7.16 -4.50
N GLN A 55 -4.52 -7.92 -5.40
CA GLN A 55 -4.57 -9.37 -5.38
C GLN A 55 -3.75 -9.96 -4.23
N SER A 56 -2.55 -9.43 -3.96
CA SER A 56 -1.74 -9.92 -2.84
C SER A 56 -2.40 -9.62 -1.50
N THR A 57 -3.01 -8.43 -1.33
CA THR A 57 -3.77 -8.10 -0.13
C THR A 57 -5.01 -8.99 0.01
N HIS A 58 -5.73 -9.26 -1.08
CA HIS A 58 -6.86 -10.19 -1.04
C HIS A 58 -6.47 -11.56 -0.48
N LEU A 59 -5.37 -12.14 -0.97
CA LEU A 59 -4.89 -13.46 -0.51
C LEU A 59 -4.51 -13.45 0.98
N ASN A 60 -4.10 -12.32 1.52
CA ASN A 60 -3.89 -12.18 2.97
C ASN A 60 -5.24 -12.13 3.69
N VAL A 61 -6.15 -11.23 3.29
CA VAL A 61 -7.42 -10.97 4.00
C VAL A 61 -8.31 -12.20 4.08
N VAL A 62 -8.34 -13.04 3.05
CA VAL A 62 -9.15 -14.28 3.05
C VAL A 62 -8.48 -15.45 3.77
N ASN A 63 -7.21 -15.30 4.19
CA ASN A 63 -6.51 -16.35 4.91
C ASN A 63 -7.06 -16.45 6.35
N GLY A 64 -7.39 -17.66 6.80
CA GLY A 64 -7.94 -17.87 8.15
C GLY A 64 -7.01 -17.45 9.29
N CYS A 65 -5.69 -17.37 9.05
CA CYS A 65 -4.69 -16.90 10.00
C CYS A 65 -4.51 -15.37 10.00
N PHE A 66 -5.15 -14.64 9.08
CA PHE A 66 -5.01 -13.20 8.99
C PHE A 66 -5.73 -12.51 10.15
N ILE A 67 -5.01 -11.58 10.76
CA ILE A 67 -5.52 -10.70 11.80
C ILE A 67 -5.19 -9.28 11.35
N TYR A 68 -6.21 -8.44 11.26
CA TYR A 68 -6.01 -7.02 11.02
C TYR A 68 -5.46 -6.35 12.28
N ASP A 69 -4.41 -5.55 12.14
CA ASP A 69 -3.90 -4.66 13.17
C ASP A 69 -3.60 -3.26 12.59
N ALA A 70 -3.33 -2.29 13.46
CA ALA A 70 -3.05 -0.92 13.01
C ALA A 70 -1.74 -0.79 12.21
N MET A 71 -0.81 -1.73 12.34
CA MET A 71 0.44 -1.73 11.57
C MET A 71 0.23 -2.17 10.12
N PHE A 72 -0.68 -3.12 9.90
CA PHE A 72 -1.18 -3.46 8.58
C PHE A 72 -1.85 -2.24 7.93
N GLY A 73 -2.73 -1.53 8.66
CA GLY A 73 -3.37 -0.32 8.17
C GLY A 73 -2.38 0.77 7.78
N TYR A 74 -1.42 1.06 8.67
CA TYR A 74 -0.31 1.99 8.42
C TYR A 74 0.51 1.59 7.19
N GLY A 75 0.91 0.33 7.08
CA GLY A 75 1.69 -0.17 5.94
C GLY A 75 0.94 -0.11 4.62
N PHE A 76 -0.35 -0.44 4.61
CA PHE A 76 -1.18 -0.37 3.39
C PHE A 76 -1.34 1.06 2.90
N TYR A 77 -1.71 1.97 3.80
CA TYR A 77 -1.92 3.38 3.48
C TYR A 77 -0.62 4.01 2.95
N SER A 78 0.48 3.82 3.67
CA SER A 78 1.81 4.34 3.28
C SER A 78 2.24 3.81 1.92
N LEU A 79 2.11 2.50 1.68
CA LEU A 79 2.42 1.91 0.38
C LEU A 79 1.58 2.55 -0.72
N PHE A 80 0.26 2.57 -0.56
CA PHE A 80 -0.64 3.05 -1.60
C PHE A 80 -0.31 4.49 -2.01
N TYR A 81 -0.20 5.41 -1.06
CA TYR A 81 0.04 6.81 -1.38
C TYR A 81 1.46 7.08 -1.88
N LYS A 82 2.43 6.27 -1.46
CA LYS A 82 3.78 6.31 -2.03
C LYS A 82 3.78 5.87 -3.49
N LEU A 83 3.03 4.82 -3.82
CA LEU A 83 2.86 4.36 -5.20
C LEU A 83 2.14 5.39 -6.07
N MET A 84 1.10 6.03 -5.53
CA MET A 84 0.23 6.93 -6.27
C MET A 84 0.72 8.38 -6.29
N LYS A 85 1.90 8.67 -5.74
CA LYS A 85 2.44 10.03 -5.56
C LYS A 85 2.49 10.85 -6.86
N ALA A 86 2.80 10.22 -7.99
CA ALA A 86 2.82 10.86 -9.30
C ALA A 86 1.62 10.48 -10.19
N TYR A 87 0.55 9.93 -9.60
CA TYR A 87 -0.65 9.62 -10.35
C TYR A 87 -1.33 10.94 -10.77
N PRO A 88 -1.62 11.15 -12.06
CA PRO A 88 -2.21 12.40 -12.53
C PRO A 88 -3.70 12.48 -12.20
N GLY A 89 -4.18 13.71 -11.99
CA GLY A 89 -5.57 14.00 -11.67
C GLY A 89 -5.78 14.21 -10.18
N THR A 90 -6.18 15.42 -9.81
CA THR A 90 -6.45 15.79 -8.41
C THR A 90 -7.57 14.92 -7.84
N GLY A 91 -7.29 14.22 -6.73
CA GLY A 91 -8.24 13.34 -6.06
C GLY A 91 -8.47 11.97 -6.71
N GLU A 92 -7.86 11.68 -7.86
CA GLU A 92 -8.01 10.37 -8.51
C GLU A 92 -7.38 9.25 -7.68
N ALA A 93 -6.23 9.51 -7.06
CA ALA A 93 -5.59 8.56 -6.15
C ALA A 93 -6.50 8.18 -4.97
N ASP A 94 -7.23 9.15 -4.39
CA ASP A 94 -8.15 8.92 -3.27
C ASP A 94 -9.37 8.09 -3.69
N LEU A 95 -9.89 8.31 -4.91
CA LEU A 95 -10.98 7.50 -5.45
C LEU A 95 -10.54 6.05 -5.70
N ILE A 96 -9.32 5.86 -6.23
CA ILE A 96 -8.74 4.53 -6.44
C ILE A 96 -8.50 3.85 -5.09
N TYR A 97 -7.99 4.59 -4.10
CA TYR A 97 -7.78 4.10 -2.73
C TYR A 97 -9.08 3.57 -2.13
N ALA A 98 -10.11 4.41 -2.11
CA ALA A 98 -11.41 4.07 -1.53
C ALA A 98 -12.02 2.84 -2.22
N ALA A 99 -11.96 2.77 -3.56
CA ALA A 99 -12.43 1.63 -4.33
C ALA A 99 -11.64 0.35 -4.02
N MET A 100 -10.31 0.45 -3.90
CA MET A 100 -9.43 -0.69 -3.61
C MET A 100 -9.70 -1.26 -2.22
N VAL A 101 -9.70 -0.41 -1.18
CA VAL A 101 -9.90 -0.86 0.20
C VAL A 101 -11.30 -1.44 0.40
N THR A 102 -12.33 -0.76 -0.11
CA THR A 102 -13.71 -1.25 -0.03
C THR A 102 -13.89 -2.55 -0.83
N SER A 103 -13.20 -2.73 -1.97
CA SER A 103 -13.25 -3.98 -2.72
C SER A 103 -12.64 -5.17 -1.99
N LEU A 104 -11.78 -4.92 -1.00
CA LEU A 104 -11.21 -5.91 -0.10
C LEU A 104 -12.06 -6.14 1.16
N ASP A 105 -13.28 -5.58 1.20
CA ASP A 105 -14.20 -5.62 2.34
C ASP A 105 -13.60 -4.98 3.62
N MET A 106 -12.77 -3.95 3.43
CA MET A 106 -12.17 -3.14 4.49
C MET A 106 -12.70 -1.70 4.43
N GLU A 107 -12.48 -0.94 5.50
CA GLU A 107 -12.95 0.44 5.63
C GLU A 107 -11.82 1.45 5.33
N PRO A 108 -11.94 2.29 4.27
CA PRO A 108 -10.89 3.26 3.90
C PRO A 108 -10.50 4.21 5.04
N GLU A 109 -11.48 4.72 5.79
CA GLU A 109 -11.21 5.64 6.90
C GLU A 109 -10.46 4.95 8.05
N LYS A 110 -10.72 3.67 8.32
CA LYS A 110 -10.02 2.94 9.38
C LYS A 110 -8.52 2.83 9.11
N LEU A 111 -8.14 2.49 7.88
CA LEU A 111 -6.73 2.39 7.49
C LEU A 111 -6.03 3.75 7.54
N LYS A 112 -6.75 4.83 7.19
CA LYS A 112 -6.26 6.21 7.32
C LYS A 112 -6.06 6.62 8.78
N GLU A 113 -7.02 6.33 9.65
CA GLU A 113 -6.91 6.57 11.10
C GLU A 113 -5.74 5.80 11.71
N ASP A 114 -5.55 4.54 11.33
CA ASP A 114 -4.41 3.73 11.77
C ASP A 114 -3.10 4.35 11.30
N HIS A 115 -3.05 4.81 10.05
CA HIS A 115 -1.88 5.51 9.53
C HIS A 115 -1.55 6.78 10.32
N GLU A 116 -2.54 7.62 10.59
CA GLU A 116 -2.36 8.83 11.39
C GLU A 116 -1.93 8.52 12.83
N THR A 117 -2.51 7.48 13.43
CA THR A 117 -2.21 7.06 14.80
C THR A 117 -0.77 6.58 14.93
N ILE A 118 -0.33 5.69 14.04
CA ILE A 118 1.04 5.19 14.04
C ILE A 118 2.02 6.31 13.69
N SER A 119 1.71 7.15 12.69
CA SER A 119 2.58 8.27 12.30
C SER A 119 2.82 9.24 13.46
N LYS A 120 1.78 9.61 14.21
CA LYS A 120 1.87 10.48 15.39
C LYS A 120 2.65 9.82 16.52
N LEU A 121 2.44 8.52 16.73
CA LEU A 121 3.14 7.76 17.76
C LEU A 121 4.65 7.74 17.52
N ILE A 122 5.08 7.53 16.28
CA ILE A 122 6.51 7.38 15.95
C ILE A 122 7.22 8.70 15.60
N GLU A 123 6.50 9.81 15.45
CA GLU A 123 7.03 11.09 14.95
C GLU A 123 8.25 11.60 15.73
N ASN A 124 8.28 11.36 17.05
CA ASN A 124 9.35 11.80 17.94
C ASN A 124 10.11 10.64 18.61
N MET A 125 9.93 9.40 18.10
CA MET A 125 10.65 8.25 18.62
C MET A 125 12.08 8.24 18.12
N THR A 126 13.00 7.78 18.96
CA THR A 126 14.32 7.33 18.53
C THR A 126 14.29 5.85 18.15
N ARG A 127 15.38 5.36 17.54
CA ARG A 127 15.58 3.92 17.32
C ARG A 127 15.34 3.09 18.58
N ALA A 128 15.88 3.55 19.71
CA ALA A 128 15.76 2.84 20.98
C ALA A 128 14.30 2.81 21.46
N ASP A 129 13.55 3.90 21.29
CA ASP A 129 12.13 3.95 21.67
C ASP A 129 11.29 2.97 20.84
N LEU A 130 11.58 2.87 19.54
CA LEU A 130 10.90 1.92 18.65
C LEU A 130 11.22 0.47 19.05
N GLU A 131 12.50 0.15 19.25
CA GLU A 131 12.94 -1.18 19.70
C GLU A 131 12.33 -1.55 21.06
N ASN A 132 12.33 -0.62 22.02
CA ASN A 132 11.75 -0.83 23.35
C ASN A 132 10.23 -1.03 23.28
N SER A 133 9.55 -0.35 22.35
CA SER A 133 8.13 -0.59 22.10
C SER A 133 7.90 -2.03 21.62
N PHE A 134 8.69 -2.53 20.67
CA PHE A 134 8.56 -3.91 20.20
C PHE A 134 8.99 -4.98 21.21
N LYS A 135 9.86 -4.64 22.17
CA LYS A 135 10.18 -5.51 23.32
C LYS A 135 9.09 -5.54 24.40
N GLY A 136 8.17 -4.58 24.40
CA GLY A 136 7.18 -4.41 25.47
C GLY A 136 7.67 -3.57 26.65
N GLU A 137 8.84 -2.94 26.51
CA GLU A 137 9.46 -2.08 27.53
C GLU A 137 8.88 -0.66 27.52
N ASN A 138 8.23 -0.25 26.43
CA ASN A 138 7.48 1.00 26.32
C ASN A 138 6.01 0.70 26.02
N GLN A 139 5.12 0.91 27.00
CA GLN A 139 3.70 0.57 26.90
C GLN A 139 2.97 1.55 25.97
N ASN A 140 2.71 1.09 24.75
CA ASN A 140 2.00 1.81 23.70
C ASN A 140 1.41 0.82 22.67
N LEU A 141 0.73 1.34 21.66
CA LEU A 141 0.10 0.54 20.60
C LEU A 141 1.06 -0.45 19.90
N LEU A 142 2.32 -0.09 19.67
CA LEU A 142 3.29 -1.00 19.04
C LEU A 142 3.66 -2.16 19.96
N SER A 143 3.74 -1.91 21.27
CA SER A 143 3.98 -2.96 22.26
C SER A 143 2.81 -3.93 22.38
N GLU A 144 1.57 -3.43 22.29
CA GLU A 144 0.37 -4.27 22.26
C GLU A 144 0.35 -5.16 21.01
N ILE A 145 0.61 -4.57 19.83
CA ILE A 145 0.69 -5.31 18.56
C ILE A 145 1.78 -6.39 18.63
N SER A 146 3.00 -6.03 19.07
CA SER A 146 4.11 -6.98 19.21
C SER A 146 3.78 -8.11 20.18
N SER A 147 3.12 -7.80 21.30
CA SER A 147 2.72 -8.81 22.29
C SER A 147 1.69 -9.78 21.71
N ASN A 148 0.70 -9.27 20.95
CA ASN A 148 -0.30 -10.09 20.28
C ASN A 148 0.34 -11.03 19.24
N ILE A 149 1.31 -10.54 18.47
CA ILE A 149 2.05 -11.34 17.49
C ILE A 149 2.81 -12.49 18.20
N LYS A 150 3.55 -12.18 19.27
CA LYS A 150 4.33 -13.18 20.02
C LYS A 150 3.45 -14.22 20.72
N ALA A 151 2.24 -13.84 21.11
CA ALA A 151 1.28 -14.71 21.76
C ALA A 151 0.56 -15.66 20.78
N ASP A 152 0.64 -15.40 19.47
CA ASP A 152 -0.09 -16.15 18.45
C ASP A 152 0.84 -16.93 17.51
N GLU A 153 0.95 -18.25 17.75
CA GLU A 153 1.76 -19.16 16.92
C GLU A 153 1.36 -19.21 15.44
N PHE A 154 0.12 -18.82 15.12
CA PHE A 154 -0.44 -18.84 13.77
C PHE A 154 -0.54 -17.44 13.16
N TYR A 155 0.05 -16.42 13.79
CA TYR A 155 -0.01 -15.06 13.26
C TYR A 155 0.52 -14.99 11.83
N LEU A 156 -0.32 -14.53 10.90
CA LEU A 156 0.09 -14.39 9.52
C LEU A 156 0.93 -13.12 9.32
N TYR A 157 2.23 -13.30 9.10
CA TYR A 157 3.05 -12.23 8.54
C TYR A 157 2.57 -11.88 7.13
N THR A 158 2.27 -10.59 6.90
CA THR A 158 1.89 -10.08 5.59
C THR A 158 2.95 -9.10 5.08
N LYS A 159 3.13 -9.05 3.76
CA LYS A 159 4.02 -8.06 3.12
C LYS A 159 3.63 -6.62 3.48
N THR A 160 2.34 -6.34 3.57
CA THR A 160 1.81 -5.04 3.99
C THR A 160 2.29 -4.65 5.39
N TRP A 161 2.29 -5.60 6.33
CA TRP A 161 2.84 -5.39 7.67
C TRP A 161 4.35 -5.13 7.63
N GLY A 162 5.09 -5.91 6.83
CA GLY A 162 6.52 -5.70 6.59
C GLY A 162 6.84 -4.31 6.06
N ILE A 163 6.03 -3.79 5.15
CA ILE A 163 6.14 -2.41 4.65
C ILE A 163 5.83 -1.40 5.75
N GLY A 164 4.84 -1.65 6.60
CA GLY A 164 4.60 -0.84 7.80
C GLY A 164 5.86 -0.73 8.68
N LEU A 165 6.56 -1.83 8.91
CA LEU A 165 7.84 -1.80 9.64
C LEU A 165 8.92 -0.97 8.91
N ILE A 166 9.05 -1.13 7.59
CA ILE A 166 10.00 -0.34 6.77
C ILE A 166 9.72 1.16 6.85
N GLU A 167 8.45 1.56 6.73
CA GLU A 167 8.02 2.95 6.83
C GLU A 167 8.29 3.51 8.23
N ALA A 168 8.07 2.71 9.28
CA ALA A 168 8.38 3.12 10.64
C ALA A 168 9.89 3.30 10.86
N MET A 169 10.71 2.41 10.31
CA MET A 169 12.17 2.53 10.32
C MET A 169 12.63 3.83 9.65
N ASP A 170 12.14 4.11 8.44
CA ASP A 170 12.49 5.32 7.69
C ASP A 170 12.10 6.58 8.47
N LYS A 171 10.88 6.61 9.03
CA LYS A 171 10.36 7.75 9.79
C LYS A 171 11.17 8.07 11.05
N VAL A 172 11.66 7.04 11.74
CA VAL A 172 12.50 7.15 12.95
C VAL A 172 13.98 7.38 12.60
N GLY A 173 14.35 7.37 11.32
CA GLY A 173 15.73 7.59 10.86
C GLY A 173 16.62 6.36 10.99
N ILE A 174 16.05 5.15 11.08
CA ILE A 174 16.80 3.89 11.04
C ILE A 174 17.17 3.60 9.57
N PRO A 175 18.45 3.41 9.23
CA PRO A 175 18.84 3.08 7.86
C PRO A 175 18.17 1.81 7.36
N LEU A 176 17.64 1.84 6.13
CA LEU A 176 16.95 0.73 5.49
C LEU A 176 17.93 -0.35 4.97
N THR A 177 18.57 -1.06 5.90
CA THR A 177 19.51 -2.16 5.65
C THR A 177 18.89 -3.51 6.03
N GLU A 178 19.38 -4.59 5.41
CA GLU A 178 18.93 -5.95 5.70
C GLU A 178 19.13 -6.30 7.19
N GLU A 179 20.29 -5.95 7.76
CA GLU A 179 20.60 -6.15 9.18
C GLU A 179 19.58 -5.47 10.11
N ASN A 180 19.20 -4.21 9.83
CA ASN A 180 18.30 -3.47 10.70
C ASN A 180 16.87 -4.05 10.67
N ILE A 181 16.35 -4.39 9.49
CA ILE A 181 15.00 -4.95 9.38
C ILE A 181 14.92 -6.37 9.94
N GLU A 182 15.97 -7.18 9.75
CA GLU A 182 16.05 -8.53 10.32
C GLU A 182 16.06 -8.51 11.83
N SER A 183 16.84 -7.58 12.42
CA SER A 183 16.91 -7.41 13.86
C SER A 183 15.54 -7.06 14.45
N LEU A 184 14.83 -6.09 13.87
CA LEU A 184 13.49 -5.70 14.30
C LEU A 184 12.46 -6.81 14.09
N ALA A 185 12.48 -7.49 12.94
CA ALA A 185 11.57 -8.60 12.66
C ALA A 185 11.76 -9.75 13.66
N ASN A 186 13.01 -10.13 13.94
CA ASN A 186 13.32 -11.16 14.93
C ASN A 186 12.83 -10.77 16.33
N MET A 187 13.01 -9.51 16.72
CA MET A 187 12.57 -8.97 18.00
C MET A 187 11.05 -9.06 18.20
N ILE A 188 10.27 -9.00 17.12
CA ILE A 188 8.80 -9.09 17.11
C ILE A 188 8.32 -10.55 17.03
N GLY A 189 9.21 -11.49 16.70
CA GLY A 189 8.89 -12.91 16.53
C GLY A 189 8.61 -13.31 15.08
N PHE A 190 8.94 -12.45 14.11
CA PHE A 190 8.80 -12.77 12.69
C PHE A 190 10.06 -13.38 12.09
N SER A 191 9.87 -14.08 10.96
CA SER A 191 10.97 -14.60 10.16
C SER A 191 11.79 -13.44 9.57
N PRO A 192 13.10 -13.34 9.90
CA PRO A 192 13.96 -12.28 9.35
C PRO A 192 14.08 -12.35 7.83
N ILE A 193 14.01 -13.56 7.27
CA ILE A 193 14.11 -13.81 5.83
C ILE A 193 12.97 -13.13 5.06
N LYS A 194 11.73 -13.23 5.56
CA LYS A 194 10.58 -12.60 4.91
C LYS A 194 10.70 -11.08 4.93
N ALA A 195 11.09 -10.51 6.07
CA ALA A 195 11.27 -9.07 6.20
C ALA A 195 12.39 -8.54 5.29
N ARG A 196 13.53 -9.25 5.20
CA ARG A 196 14.59 -8.93 4.22
C ARG A 196 14.06 -8.92 2.78
N GLN A 197 13.31 -9.95 2.39
CA GLN A 197 12.72 -10.04 1.04
C GLN A 197 11.78 -8.86 0.75
N ASP A 198 10.95 -8.48 1.72
CA ASP A 198 10.06 -7.35 1.59
C ASP A 198 10.81 -6.04 1.45
N LEU A 199 11.93 -5.85 2.17
CA LEU A 199 12.79 -4.69 2.01
C LEU A 199 13.39 -4.59 0.60
N VAL A 200 13.89 -5.70 0.05
CA VAL A 200 14.42 -5.74 -1.31
C VAL A 200 13.34 -5.36 -2.32
N GLN A 201 12.17 -6.00 -2.24
CA GLN A 201 11.05 -5.72 -3.14
C GLN A 201 10.51 -4.30 -2.98
N TYR A 202 10.54 -3.76 -1.77
CA TYR A 202 10.12 -2.39 -1.48
C TYR A 202 11.05 -1.37 -2.17
N LYS A 203 12.37 -1.60 -2.18
CA LYS A 203 13.31 -0.77 -2.93
C LYS A 203 13.03 -0.80 -4.43
N ASP A 204 12.76 -1.98 -5.00
CA ASP A 204 12.39 -2.10 -6.42
C ASP A 204 11.11 -1.31 -6.74
N VAL A 205 10.18 -1.24 -5.79
CA VAL A 205 8.95 -0.45 -5.91
C VAL A 205 9.26 1.04 -5.91
N LEU A 206 10.15 1.53 -5.03
CA LEU A 206 10.56 2.93 -5.01
C LEU A 206 11.21 3.36 -6.34
N ASP A 207 12.04 2.50 -6.92
CA ASP A 207 12.68 2.77 -8.21
C ASP A 207 11.64 2.90 -9.33
N LYS A 208 10.61 2.05 -9.33
CA LYS A 208 9.50 2.14 -10.30
C LYS A 208 8.68 3.41 -10.12
N VAL A 209 8.43 3.81 -8.88
CA VAL A 209 7.75 5.09 -8.57
C VAL A 209 8.58 6.25 -9.11
N ALA A 210 9.88 6.29 -8.83
CA ALA A 210 10.78 7.35 -9.34
C ALA A 210 10.80 7.43 -10.88
N GLN A 211 10.84 6.28 -11.57
CA GLN A 211 10.75 6.22 -13.03
C GLN A 211 9.41 6.77 -13.54
N ALA A 212 8.30 6.43 -12.89
CA ALA A 212 6.99 6.96 -13.23
C ALA A 212 6.92 8.47 -13.01
N GLU A 213 7.44 9.00 -11.88
CA GLU A 213 7.47 10.44 -11.62
C GLU A 213 8.23 11.18 -12.73
N GLN A 214 9.38 10.64 -13.16
CA GLN A 214 10.19 11.24 -14.22
C GLN A 214 9.44 11.26 -15.55
N LEU A 215 8.81 10.15 -15.94
CA LEU A 215 8.02 10.05 -17.16
C LEU A 215 6.87 11.07 -17.18
N PHE A 216 6.13 11.21 -16.08
CA PHE A 216 5.01 12.17 -16.04
C PHE A 216 5.48 13.62 -16.08
N LYS A 217 6.60 13.95 -15.42
CA LYS A 217 7.22 15.28 -15.55
C LYS A 217 7.58 15.60 -17.00
N GLU A 218 8.17 14.64 -17.73
CA GLU A 218 8.52 14.83 -19.14
C GLU A 218 7.29 15.01 -20.04
N ILE A 219 6.22 14.25 -19.79
CA ILE A 219 4.95 14.40 -20.50
C ILE A 219 4.37 15.79 -20.24
N GLU A 220 4.36 16.25 -19.00
CA GLU A 220 3.84 17.58 -18.62
C GLU A 220 4.63 18.70 -19.30
N ILE A 221 5.97 18.63 -19.30
CA ILE A 221 6.84 19.60 -19.99
C ILE A 221 6.53 19.63 -21.49
N ARG A 222 6.38 18.45 -22.11
CA ARG A 222 6.08 18.33 -23.54
C ARG A 222 4.72 18.94 -23.89
N GLU A 223 3.69 18.70 -23.08
CA GLU A 223 2.36 19.26 -23.31
C GLU A 223 2.32 20.77 -23.08
N LYS A 224 3.02 21.29 -22.06
CA LYS A 224 3.19 22.74 -21.88
C LYS A 224 3.87 23.40 -23.07
N LYS A 225 4.93 22.78 -23.62
CA LYS A 225 5.62 23.29 -24.82
C LYS A 225 4.70 23.31 -26.04
N LYS A 226 3.98 22.21 -26.32
CA LYS A 226 3.01 22.15 -27.42
C LYS A 226 1.88 23.18 -27.25
N MET A 227 1.41 23.40 -26.02
CA MET A 227 0.37 24.38 -25.75
C MET A 227 0.87 25.80 -25.98
N ALA A 228 2.09 26.12 -25.55
CA ALA A 228 2.74 27.40 -25.83
C ALA A 228 2.89 27.64 -27.34
N GLU A 229 3.41 26.65 -28.09
CA GLU A 229 3.53 26.72 -29.55
C GLU A 229 2.16 26.96 -30.24
N ARG A 230 1.11 26.27 -29.78
CA ARG A 230 -0.27 26.47 -30.29
C ARG A 230 -0.82 27.86 -29.99
N LEU A 231 -0.53 28.41 -28.81
CA LEU A 231 -0.96 29.76 -28.44
C LEU A 231 -0.19 30.83 -29.23
N GLU A 232 1.11 30.66 -29.43
CA GLU A 232 1.93 31.54 -30.27
C GLU A 232 1.47 31.53 -31.73
N GLU A 233 1.17 30.36 -32.30
CA GLU A 233 0.67 30.24 -33.67
C GLU A 233 -0.70 30.91 -33.83
N LYS A 234 -1.60 30.75 -32.84
CA LYS A 234 -2.89 31.46 -32.82
C LYS A 234 -2.71 32.98 -32.72
N ALA A 235 -1.80 33.45 -31.87
CA ALA A 235 -1.51 34.88 -31.74
C ALA A 235 -0.93 35.47 -33.03
N LYS A 236 0.00 34.76 -33.70
CA LYS A 236 0.54 35.16 -35.01
C LYS A 236 -0.55 35.27 -36.07
N ARG A 237 -1.42 34.25 -36.19
CA ARG A 237 -2.55 34.27 -37.14
C ARG A 237 -3.53 35.42 -36.85
N ALA A 238 -3.82 35.71 -35.59
CA ALA A 238 -4.68 36.83 -35.22
C ALA A 238 -4.06 38.20 -35.58
N LEU A 239 -2.75 38.37 -35.36
CA LEU A 239 -2.03 39.58 -35.75
C LEU A 239 -1.98 39.76 -37.28
N GLU A 240 -1.75 38.69 -38.04
CA GLU A 240 -1.76 38.74 -39.51
C GLU A 240 -3.15 39.07 -40.07
N ALA A 241 -4.21 38.53 -39.46
CA ALA A 241 -5.59 38.85 -39.85
C ALA A 241 -5.96 40.32 -39.55
N ALA A 242 -5.52 40.85 -38.39
CA ALA A 242 -5.74 42.25 -38.03
C ALA A 242 -5.03 43.21 -39.01
N LYS A 243 -3.76 42.95 -39.35
CA LYS A 243 -3.01 43.76 -40.33
C LYS A 243 -3.67 43.77 -41.71
N LYS A 244 -4.13 42.61 -42.20
CA LYS A 244 -4.84 42.52 -43.48
C LYS A 244 -6.16 43.29 -43.48
N ALA A 245 -6.86 43.34 -42.34
CA ALA A 245 -8.10 44.11 -42.21
C ALA A 245 -7.84 45.62 -42.20
N GLU A 246 -6.75 46.08 -41.59
CA GLU A 246 -6.32 47.49 -41.62
C GLU A 246 -5.84 47.95 -43.00
N GLU A 247 -5.14 47.09 -43.74
CA GLU A 247 -4.68 47.38 -45.11
C GLU A 247 -5.81 47.38 -46.17
N SER A 248 -7.00 46.90 -45.82
CA SER A 248 -8.17 46.83 -46.70
C SER A 248 -9.19 47.96 -46.47
N GLN A 249 -8.89 48.92 -45.59
CA GLN A 249 -9.67 50.15 -45.34
C GLN A 249 -9.02 51.36 -46.02
#